data_AF-A0A8C8VII5-F1
#
_entry.id   AF-A0A8C8VII5-F1
#
_cell.length_a   1.000
_cell.length_b   1.000
_cell.length_c   1.000
_cell.angle_alpha   90.00
_cell.angle_beta   90.00
_cell.angle_gamma   90.00
#
_symmetry.space_group_name_H-M   'P 1'
#
loop_
_entity.id
_entity.type
_entity.pdbx_description
1 polymer ?
#
loop_
_entity_poly.entity_id
_entity_poly.type
_entity_poly.pdbx_seq_one_letter_code
_entity_poly.pdbx_strand_id
1 'polypeptide(L)'
;MIPQLPRTVRLRRCGYCMLKQPMRAKHCQLCQHCVRRYDHHCPWIENCVGERNHPHFIVYLAVQLVVLLWAFHIAWSGLYFEQSWEWLRHNIFLLLSFFLIAIFTIVATLLLVSHLYLVSCNTTTWEFMSRHRISYLRQCESENPFDQGVILNLWRFFCACRLITWEKIYFPEDSDPV
;
A
#
# COMPACT_ATOMS: atom_id res chain seq x y z
N MET A 1 29.93 18.01 -7.06
CA MET A 1 29.98 18.19 -5.60
C MET A 1 28.87 17.33 -5.03
N ILE A 2 29.21 16.19 -4.40
CA ILE A 2 28.21 15.25 -3.87
C ILE A 2 27.65 15.88 -2.59
N PRO A 3 26.33 16.13 -2.47
CA PRO A 3 25.77 16.71 -1.27
C PRO A 3 25.94 15.73 -0.11
N GLN A 4 26.59 16.19 0.96
CA GLN A 4 26.82 15.46 2.19
C GLN A 4 25.48 15.30 2.93
N LEU A 5 24.87 14.12 2.86
CA LEU A 5 23.71 13.78 3.71
C LEU A 5 24.12 13.92 5.20
N PRO A 6 23.33 14.62 6.03
CA PRO A 6 23.67 14.77 7.45
C PRO A 6 23.73 13.39 8.12
N ARG A 7 24.91 13.04 8.64
CA ARG A 7 25.31 11.73 9.21
C ARG A 7 24.44 11.16 10.35
N THR A 8 23.37 11.84 10.78
CA THR A 8 22.48 11.33 11.84
C THR A 8 21.01 11.69 11.59
N VAL A 9 20.30 10.86 10.83
CA VAL A 9 18.83 10.89 10.86
C VAL A 9 18.39 10.48 12.27
N ARG A 10 17.94 11.46 13.06
CA ARG A 10 17.43 11.20 14.40
C ARG A 10 16.13 10.39 14.32
N LEU A 11 16.16 9.14 14.79
CA LEU A 11 14.97 8.32 14.92
C LEU A 11 13.95 8.99 15.85
N ARG A 12 12.68 8.96 15.45
CA ARG A 12 11.58 9.53 16.23
C ARG A 12 11.28 8.66 17.45
N ARG A 13 10.92 9.26 18.57
CA ARG A 13 10.39 8.54 19.74
C ARG A 13 8.86 8.57 19.69
N CYS A 14 8.23 7.44 19.92
CA CYS A 14 6.78 7.39 20.12
C CYS A 14 6.47 7.74 21.59
N GLY A 15 5.68 8.79 21.82
CA GLY A 15 5.22 9.16 23.17
C GLY A 15 4.21 8.18 23.77
N TYR A 16 3.41 7.48 22.94
CA TYR A 16 2.42 6.51 23.40
C TYR A 16 3.05 5.17 23.78
N CYS A 17 3.89 4.62 22.90
CA CYS A 17 4.54 3.32 23.12
C CYS A 17 5.86 3.42 23.90
N MET A 18 6.31 4.64 24.23
CA MET A 18 7.55 4.94 24.95
C MET A 18 8.86 4.40 24.34
N LEU A 19 8.83 3.94 23.09
CA LEU A 19 9.95 3.36 22.35
C LEU A 19 10.53 4.30 21.29
N LYS A 20 11.79 4.06 20.90
CA LYS A 20 12.38 4.64 19.67
C LYS A 20 11.78 3.91 18.47
N GLN A 21 11.10 4.65 17.59
CA GLN A 21 10.48 4.09 16.41
C GLN A 21 11.58 3.68 15.42
N PRO A 22 11.58 2.42 14.94
CA PRO A 22 12.39 2.06 13.78
C PRO A 22 12.10 2.99 12.60
N MET A 23 13.06 3.11 11.69
CA MET A 23 12.85 3.89 10.46
C MET A 23 11.63 3.34 9.69
N ARG A 24 10.86 4.25 9.08
CA ARG A 24 9.56 3.99 8.43
C ARG A 24 8.43 3.48 9.35
N ALA A 25 8.64 3.41 10.67
CA ALA A 25 7.56 3.06 11.60
C ALA A 25 6.72 4.29 12.00
N LYS A 26 5.44 4.03 12.30
CA LYS A 26 4.49 5.04 12.78
C LYS A 26 3.54 4.43 13.82
N HIS A 27 3.15 5.22 14.82
CA HIS A 27 2.08 4.86 15.74
C HIS A 27 0.72 5.03 15.06
N CYS A 28 -0.11 3.99 15.11
CA CYS A 28 -1.51 4.06 14.71
C CYS A 28 -2.37 4.28 15.96
N GLN A 29 -3.10 5.39 16.01
CA GLN A 29 -4.00 5.68 17.13
C GLN A 29 -5.23 4.77 17.15
N LEU A 30 -5.62 4.15 16.02
CA LEU A 30 -6.73 3.20 16.01
C LEU A 30 -6.28 1.85 16.56
N CYS A 31 -5.12 1.34 16.13
CA CYS A 31 -4.59 0.06 16.61
C CYS A 31 -3.80 0.15 17.93
N GLN A 32 -3.53 1.36 18.43
CA GLN A 32 -2.81 1.63 19.69
C GLN A 32 -1.39 1.04 19.79
N HIS A 33 -0.71 0.84 18.65
CA HIS A 33 0.68 0.39 18.64
C HIS A 33 1.49 0.96 17.47
N CYS A 34 2.82 0.87 17.56
CA CYS A 34 3.71 1.23 16.47
C CYS A 34 3.79 0.12 15.43
N VAL A 35 3.54 0.48 14.17
CA VAL A 35 3.58 -0.43 13.02
C VAL A 35 4.86 -0.15 12.24
N ARG A 36 5.66 -1.19 11.99
CA ARG A 36 6.87 -1.12 11.15
C ARG A 36 6.49 -0.95 9.68
N ARG A 37 7.26 -0.14 8.96
CA ARG A 37 6.99 0.25 7.55
C ARG A 37 5.50 0.53 7.34
N TYR A 38 4.97 1.45 8.15
CA TYR A 38 3.54 1.75 8.18
C TYR A 38 3.09 2.28 6.82
N ASP A 39 2.05 1.67 6.25
CA ASP A 39 1.43 2.14 5.02
C ASP A 39 0.18 2.98 5.34
N HIS A 40 -0.84 2.34 5.89
CA HIS A 40 -2.08 2.98 6.34
C HIS A 40 -2.80 2.10 7.36
N HIS A 41 -3.82 2.66 8.03
CA HIS A 41 -4.83 1.88 8.71
C HIS A 41 -5.99 1.68 7.73
N CYS A 42 -6.38 0.43 7.50
CA CYS A 42 -7.41 0.08 6.54
C CYS A 42 -8.67 -0.37 7.29
N PRO A 43 -9.77 0.39 7.21
CA PRO A 43 -11.04 -0.01 7.83
C PRO A 43 -11.58 -1.32 7.26
N TRP A 44 -11.35 -1.60 5.97
CA TRP A 44 -11.87 -2.80 5.31
C TRP A 44 -11.35 -4.12 5.88
N ILE A 45 -10.17 -4.10 6.52
CA ILE A 45 -9.60 -5.26 7.21
C ILE A 45 -9.47 -5.02 8.72
N GLU A 46 -10.03 -3.91 9.22
CA GLU A 46 -9.96 -3.46 10.61
C GLU A 46 -8.55 -3.58 11.22
N ASN A 47 -7.53 -3.27 10.41
CA ASN A 47 -6.13 -3.46 10.78
C ASN A 47 -5.19 -2.52 10.01
N CYS A 48 -3.99 -2.32 10.54
CA CYS A 48 -2.93 -1.62 9.83
C CYS A 48 -2.30 -2.48 8.74
N VAL A 49 -2.05 -1.86 7.59
CA VAL A 49 -1.16 -2.36 6.55
C VAL A 49 0.25 -1.85 6.84
N GLY A 50 1.21 -2.78 6.96
CA GLY A 50 2.60 -2.52 7.28
C GLY A 50 3.51 -3.69 6.94
N GLU A 51 4.74 -3.69 7.45
CA GLU A 51 5.82 -4.56 6.96
C GLU A 51 5.46 -6.04 6.74
N ARG A 52 4.72 -6.66 7.68
CA ARG A 52 4.43 -8.11 7.65
C ARG A 52 3.21 -8.49 6.80
N ASN A 53 2.28 -7.57 6.56
CA ASN A 53 1.04 -7.86 5.85
C ASN A 53 0.84 -7.03 4.57
N HIS A 54 1.75 -6.12 4.24
CA HIS A 54 1.65 -5.33 3.02
C HIS A 54 1.58 -6.20 1.74
N PRO A 55 2.37 -7.27 1.58
CA PRO A 55 2.22 -8.15 0.42
C PRO A 55 0.87 -8.86 0.37
N HIS A 56 0.37 -9.31 1.53
CA HIS A 56 -0.96 -9.92 1.67
C HIS A 56 -2.07 -8.94 1.29
N PHE A 57 -1.92 -7.65 1.61
CA PHE A 57 -2.87 -6.62 1.20
C PHE A 57 -2.92 -6.44 -0.33
N ILE A 58 -1.78 -6.51 -1.03
CA ILE A 58 -1.78 -6.47 -2.50
C ILE A 58 -2.48 -7.71 -3.08
N VAL A 59 -2.21 -8.89 -2.53
CA VAL A 59 -2.90 -10.14 -2.93
C VAL A 59 -4.40 -10.03 -2.68
N TYR A 60 -4.81 -9.49 -1.53
CA TYR A 60 -6.21 -9.22 -1.21
C TYR A 60 -6.89 -8.34 -2.26
N LEU A 61 -6.26 -7.23 -2.67
CA LEU A 61 -6.81 -6.36 -3.73
C LEU A 61 -6.91 -7.07 -5.08
N ALA A 62 -5.89 -7.86 -5.44
CA ALA A 62 -5.90 -8.64 -6.68
C ALA A 62 -6.99 -9.72 -6.69
N VAL A 63 -7.15 -10.46 -5.59
CA VAL A 63 -8.22 -11.46 -5.44
C VAL A 63 -9.59 -10.79 -5.45
N GLN A 64 -9.75 -9.63 -4.79
CA GLN A 64 -11.00 -8.87 -4.80
C GLN A 64 -11.39 -8.45 -6.23
N LEU A 65 -10.41 -8.02 -7.04
CA LEU A 65 -10.64 -7.69 -8.45
C LEU A 65 -11.08 -8.92 -9.24
N VAL A 66 -10.42 -10.07 -9.06
CA VAL A 66 -10.83 -11.33 -9.73
C VAL A 66 -12.26 -11.71 -9.34
N VAL A 67 -12.62 -11.62 -8.06
CA VAL A 67 -13.99 -11.91 -7.58
C VAL A 67 -15.01 -10.97 -8.22
N LEU A 68 -14.70 -9.68 -8.35
CA LEU A 68 -15.59 -8.70 -8.99
C LEU A 68 -15.79 -8.98 -10.49
N LEU A 69 -14.71 -9.33 -11.21
CA LEU A 69 -14.79 -9.72 -12.61
C LEU A 69 -15.58 -11.01 -12.81
N TRP A 70 -15.42 -11.97 -11.89
CA TRP A 70 -16.20 -13.20 -11.91
C TRP A 70 -17.68 -12.96 -11.61
N ALA A 71 -17.99 -12.11 -10.62
CA ALA A 71 -19.35 -11.69 -10.32
C ALA A 71 -20.00 -10.96 -11.51
N PHE A 72 -19.25 -10.11 -12.22
CA PHE A 72 -19.71 -9.48 -13.46
C PHE A 72 -20.07 -10.54 -14.51
N HIS A 73 -19.19 -11.52 -14.74
CA HIS A 73 -19.44 -12.60 -15.68
C HIS A 73 -20.70 -13.42 -15.32
N ILE A 74 -20.88 -13.77 -14.05
CA ILE A 74 -22.08 -14.47 -13.57
C ILE A 74 -23.33 -13.61 -13.81
N ALA A 75 -23.31 -12.35 -13.40
CA ALA A 75 -24.44 -11.44 -13.62
C ALA A 75 -24.79 -11.29 -15.11
N TRP A 76 -23.78 -11.25 -15.98
CA TRP A 76 -23.94 -11.19 -17.43
C TRP A 76 -24.60 -12.45 -17.99
N SER A 77 -24.15 -13.64 -17.55
CA SER A 77 -24.77 -14.90 -17.96
C SER A 77 -26.23 -15.07 -17.51
N GLY A 78 -26.66 -14.33 -16.49
CA GLY A 78 -28.02 -14.35 -15.96
C GLY A 78 -28.98 -13.37 -16.63
N LEU A 79 -28.52 -12.55 -17.58
CA LEU A 79 -29.39 -11.58 -18.27
C LEU A 79 -30.45 -12.31 -19.09
N TYR A 80 -31.70 -11.95 -18.83
CA TYR A 80 -32.83 -12.37 -19.64
C TYR A 80 -33.01 -11.38 -20.80
N PHE A 81 -33.22 -11.86 -22.02
CA PHE A 81 -33.37 -11.00 -23.20
C PHE A 81 -34.77 -11.17 -23.81
N GLU A 82 -35.57 -10.11 -23.78
CA GLU A 82 -36.91 -10.05 -24.36
C GLU A 82 -37.16 -8.63 -24.88
N GLN A 83 -37.91 -8.52 -25.99
CA GLN A 83 -38.26 -7.24 -26.59
C GLN A 83 -39.57 -6.69 -26.01
N SER A 84 -39.66 -6.61 -24.68
CA SER A 84 -40.83 -6.11 -23.95
C SER A 84 -40.41 -5.38 -22.66
N TRP A 85 -41.34 -4.65 -22.03
CA TRP A 85 -41.08 -4.00 -20.74
C TRP A 85 -40.85 -4.99 -19.59
N GLU A 86 -41.28 -6.25 -19.74
CA GLU A 86 -40.99 -7.31 -18.78
C GLU A 86 -39.48 -7.58 -18.67
N TRP A 87 -38.69 -7.26 -19.70
CA TRP A 87 -37.23 -7.31 -19.64
C TRP A 87 -36.68 -6.54 -18.43
N LEU A 88 -37.17 -5.32 -18.21
CA LEU A 88 -36.69 -4.50 -17.09
C LEU A 88 -37.07 -5.14 -15.76
N ARG A 89 -38.30 -5.67 -15.65
CA ARG A 89 -38.77 -6.32 -14.43
C ARG A 89 -37.93 -7.55 -14.06
N HIS A 90 -37.53 -8.35 -15.05
CA HIS A 90 -36.68 -9.52 -14.83
C HIS A 90 -35.22 -9.14 -14.52
N ASN A 91 -34.70 -8.06 -15.12
CA ASN A 91 -33.29 -7.70 -15.01
C ASN A 91 -32.98 -6.59 -14.00
N ILE A 92 -33.97 -5.92 -13.39
CA ILE A 92 -33.72 -4.72 -12.56
C ILE A 92 -32.71 -4.97 -11.43
N PHE A 93 -32.80 -6.11 -10.73
CA PHE A 93 -31.85 -6.47 -9.67
C PHE A 93 -30.45 -6.77 -10.22
N LEU A 94 -30.35 -7.36 -11.41
CA LEU A 94 -29.06 -7.59 -12.08
C LEU A 94 -28.44 -6.26 -12.52
N LEU A 95 -29.23 -5.33 -13.05
CA LEU A 95 -28.78 -3.98 -13.44
C LEU A 95 -28.27 -3.18 -12.24
N LEU A 96 -28.97 -3.24 -11.11
CA LEU A 96 -28.50 -2.64 -9.85
C LEU A 96 -27.20 -3.29 -9.37
N SER A 97 -27.10 -4.62 -9.49
CA SER A 97 -25.88 -5.35 -9.14
C SER A 97 -24.71 -4.96 -10.06
N PHE A 98 -24.93 -4.81 -11.37
CA PHE A 98 -23.92 -4.33 -12.31
C PHE A 98 -23.39 -2.96 -11.94
N PHE A 99 -24.27 -2.03 -11.57
CA PHE A 99 -23.87 -0.70 -11.14
C PHE A 99 -22.95 -0.76 -9.91
N LEU A 100 -23.30 -1.56 -8.90
CA LEU A 100 -22.46 -1.75 -7.72
C LEU A 100 -21.13 -2.43 -8.06
N ILE A 101 -21.16 -3.52 -8.84
CA ILE A 101 -19.95 -4.24 -9.29
C ILE A 101 -19.03 -3.28 -10.05
N ALA A 102 -19.55 -2.44 -10.94
CA ALA A 102 -18.77 -1.47 -11.70
C ALA A 102 -18.06 -0.48 -10.77
N ILE A 103 -18.77 0.11 -9.80
CA ILE A 103 -18.16 1.02 -8.81
C ILE A 103 -17.02 0.33 -8.05
N PHE A 104 -17.28 -0.84 -7.48
CA PHE A 104 -16.25 -1.55 -6.71
C PHE A 104 -15.08 -2.01 -7.58
N THR A 105 -15.32 -2.37 -8.85
CA THR A 105 -14.26 -2.75 -9.80
C THR A 105 -13.34 -1.57 -10.09
N ILE A 106 -13.92 -0.39 -10.34
CA ILE A 106 -13.14 0.84 -10.57
C ILE A 106 -12.30 1.17 -9.33
N VAL A 107 -12.91 1.18 -8.15
CA VAL A 107 -12.20 1.48 -6.89
C VAL A 107 -11.08 0.47 -6.63
N ALA A 108 -11.37 -0.83 -6.74
CA ALA A 108 -10.39 -1.90 -6.52
C ALA A 108 -9.22 -1.80 -7.51
N THR A 109 -9.51 -1.49 -8.78
CA THR A 109 -8.47 -1.31 -9.82
C THR A 109 -7.59 -0.10 -9.51
N LEU A 110 -8.17 1.05 -9.19
CA LEU A 110 -7.42 2.25 -8.84
C LEU A 110 -6.54 2.04 -7.60
N LEU A 111 -7.07 1.40 -6.57
CA LEU A 111 -6.30 1.03 -5.38
C LEU A 111 -5.15 0.07 -5.75
N LEU A 112 -5.43 -1.01 -6.47
CA LEU A 112 -4.40 -1.97 -6.86
C LEU A 112 -3.28 -1.31 -7.68
N VAL A 113 -3.63 -0.53 -8.71
CA VAL A 113 -2.64 0.15 -9.58
C VAL A 113 -1.82 1.15 -8.78
N SER A 114 -2.46 1.98 -7.95
CA SER A 114 -1.74 2.98 -7.13
C SER A 114 -0.79 2.32 -6.13
N HIS A 115 -1.20 1.25 -5.46
CA HIS A 115 -0.33 0.53 -4.53
C HIS A 115 0.79 -0.20 -5.27
N LEU A 116 0.54 -0.81 -6.44
CA LEU A 116 1.61 -1.42 -7.25
C LEU A 116 2.64 -0.38 -7.70
N TYR A 117 2.20 0.83 -8.08
CA TYR A 117 3.10 1.95 -8.37
C TYR A 117 3.96 2.30 -7.16
N LEU A 118 3.35 2.50 -5.98
CA LEU A 118 4.08 2.83 -4.75
C LEU A 118 5.08 1.72 -4.36
N VAL A 119 4.68 0.44 -4.48
CA VAL A 119 5.57 -0.70 -4.26
C VAL A 119 6.74 -0.69 -5.25
N SER A 120 6.49 -0.39 -6.53
CA SER A 120 7.53 -0.31 -7.56
C SER A 120 8.57 0.77 -7.29
N CYS A 121 8.20 1.82 -6.55
CA CYS A 121 9.06 2.90 -6.10
C CYS A 121 9.52 2.73 -4.64
N ASN A 122 9.31 1.57 -4.00
CA ASN A 122 9.55 1.29 -2.57
C ASN A 122 9.08 2.41 -1.62
N THR A 123 7.93 2.98 -1.90
CA THR A 123 7.31 4.06 -1.13
C THR A 123 6.03 3.53 -0.48
N THR A 124 5.76 3.93 0.76
CA THR A 124 4.46 3.66 1.40
C THR A 124 3.47 4.80 1.12
N THR A 125 2.17 4.54 1.20
CA THR A 125 1.11 5.55 1.11
C THR A 125 1.35 6.68 2.10
N TRP A 126 1.74 6.36 3.32
CA TRP A 126 2.07 7.35 4.34
C TRP A 126 3.27 8.22 3.95
N GLU A 127 4.34 7.63 3.39
CA GLU A 127 5.51 8.37 2.92
C GLU A 127 5.17 9.30 1.75
N PHE A 128 4.37 8.82 0.80
CA PHE A 128 3.88 9.61 -0.32
C PHE A 128 3.06 10.82 0.16
N MET A 129 2.04 10.58 1.00
CA MET A 129 1.10 11.61 1.45
C MET A 129 1.69 12.57 2.49
N SER A 130 2.69 12.12 3.27
CA SER A 130 3.22 12.87 4.41
C SER A 130 4.70 13.21 4.28
N ARG A 131 5.26 13.18 3.06
CA ARG A 131 6.70 13.36 2.80
C ARG A 131 7.32 14.52 3.59
N HIS A 132 6.69 15.69 3.57
CA HIS A 132 7.16 16.90 4.25
C HIS A 132 7.21 16.79 5.79
N ARG A 133 6.46 15.87 6.40
CA ARG A 133 6.42 15.60 7.85
C ARG A 133 7.42 14.54 8.31
N ILE A 134 8.16 13.94 7.38
CA ILE A 134 9.02 12.79 7.62
C ILE A 134 10.47 13.25 7.58
N SER A 135 11.14 13.22 8.73
CA SER A 135 12.51 13.74 8.90
C SER A 135 13.49 13.16 7.88
N TYR A 136 13.48 11.83 7.69
CA TYR A 136 14.38 11.14 6.78
C TYR A 136 14.08 11.34 5.29
N LEU A 137 12.89 11.83 4.92
CA LEU A 137 12.55 12.21 3.54
C LEU A 137 12.72 13.70 3.28
N ARG A 138 12.60 14.55 4.31
CA ARG A 138 12.85 15.99 4.20
C ARG A 138 14.33 16.32 4.05
N GLN A 139 15.20 15.52 4.64
CA GLN A 139 16.66 15.71 4.63
C GLN A 139 17.35 15.07 3.41
N CYS A 140 16.63 14.28 2.61
CA CYS A 140 17.16 13.66 1.42
C CYS A 140 16.94 14.60 0.22
N GLU A 141 18.03 15.16 -0.32
CA GLU A 141 17.98 15.88 -1.61
C GLU A 141 17.78 14.92 -2.80
N SER A 142 18.06 13.61 -2.63
CA SER A 142 17.90 12.60 -3.67
C SER A 142 16.46 12.13 -3.86
N GLU A 143 16.22 11.54 -5.02
CA GLU A 143 15.11 10.61 -5.25
C GLU A 143 15.09 9.52 -4.15
N ASN A 144 13.90 8.94 -3.91
CA ASN A 144 13.61 8.09 -2.74
C ASN A 144 14.76 7.15 -2.33
N PRO A 145 15.35 7.28 -1.12
CA PRO A 145 16.55 6.53 -0.71
C PRO A 145 16.31 5.01 -0.55
N PHE A 146 15.05 4.57 -0.54
CA PHE A 146 14.71 3.15 -0.48
C PHE A 146 14.49 2.53 -1.86
N ASP A 147 14.45 3.33 -2.93
CA ASP A 147 14.26 2.83 -4.28
C ASP A 147 15.55 2.18 -4.80
N GLN A 148 15.45 0.91 -5.21
CA GLN A 148 16.57 0.13 -5.76
C GLN A 148 16.29 -0.35 -7.19
N GLY A 149 15.33 0.29 -7.87
CA GLY A 149 14.83 -0.11 -9.18
C GLY A 149 13.64 -1.07 -9.10
N VAL A 150 12.74 -0.95 -10.09
CA VAL A 150 11.42 -1.61 -10.12
C VAL A 150 11.50 -3.11 -9.84
N ILE A 151 12.37 -3.84 -10.54
CA ILE A 151 12.49 -5.30 -10.42
C ILE A 151 12.92 -5.70 -9.01
N LEU A 152 13.95 -5.05 -8.46
CA LEU A 152 14.48 -5.39 -7.15
C LEU A 152 13.51 -4.99 -6.03
N ASN A 153 12.81 -3.87 -6.19
CA ASN A 153 11.77 -3.43 -5.26
C ASN A 153 10.61 -4.45 -5.20
N LEU A 154 10.11 -4.89 -6.36
CA LEU A 154 9.04 -5.88 -6.45
C LEU A 154 9.49 -7.23 -5.86
N TRP A 155 10.69 -7.71 -6.24
CA TRP A 155 11.23 -8.96 -5.72
C TRP A 155 11.38 -8.94 -4.20
N ARG A 156 11.97 -7.87 -3.65
CA ARG A 156 12.12 -7.72 -2.19
C ARG A 156 10.77 -7.59 -1.50
N PHE A 157 9.79 -6.94 -2.12
CA PHE A 157 8.47 -6.77 -1.51
C PHE A 157 7.69 -8.08 -1.45
N PHE A 158 7.65 -8.87 -2.53
CA PHE A 158 6.83 -10.08 -2.60
C PHE A 158 7.57 -11.35 -2.11
N CYS A 159 8.89 -11.42 -2.27
CA CYS A 159 9.65 -12.65 -2.04
C CYS A 159 10.52 -12.61 -0.76
N ALA A 160 10.80 -11.44 -0.19
CA ALA A 160 11.64 -11.39 1.01
C ALA A 160 10.85 -11.85 2.24
N CYS A 161 11.18 -13.03 2.75
CA CYS A 161 10.60 -13.59 3.97
C CYS A 161 11.23 -13.04 5.26
N ARG A 162 11.87 -11.86 5.23
CA ARG A 162 12.64 -11.30 6.35
C ARG A 162 12.25 -9.86 6.62
N LEU A 163 12.23 -9.49 7.90
CA LEU A 163 12.10 -8.10 8.32
C LEU A 163 13.31 -7.31 7.86
N ILE A 164 13.07 -6.11 7.35
CA ILE A 164 14.12 -5.27 6.79
C ILE A 164 14.55 -4.26 7.84
N THR A 165 15.86 -4.16 8.05
CA THR A 165 16.44 -3.08 8.85
C THR A 165 16.65 -1.88 7.93
N TRP A 166 15.62 -1.04 7.80
CA TRP A 166 15.57 0.08 6.86
C TRP A 166 16.72 1.08 7.08
N GLU A 167 17.24 1.16 8.30
CA GLU A 167 18.40 1.96 8.66
C GLU A 167 19.67 1.55 7.89
N LYS A 168 19.90 0.24 7.68
CA LYS A 168 21.05 -0.26 6.90
C LYS A 168 20.93 0.01 5.40
N ILE A 169 19.69 0.09 4.89
CA ILE A 169 19.45 0.46 3.49
C ILE A 169 19.67 1.96 3.31
N TYR A 170 19.27 2.75 4.31
CA TYR A 170 19.43 4.20 4.30
C TYR A 170 20.89 4.63 4.48
N PHE A 171 21.67 3.91 5.31
CA PHE A 171 23.10 4.13 5.52
C PHE A 171 23.89 2.87 5.09
N PRO A 172 24.30 2.76 3.82
CA PRO A 172 25.19 1.68 3.38
C PRO A 172 26.51 1.70 4.15
N GLU A 173 27.09 0.53 4.41
CA GLU A 173 28.28 0.31 5.25
C GLU A 173 29.56 1.05 4.75
N ASP A 174 29.54 1.65 3.55
CA ASP A 174 30.62 2.53 3.04
C ASP A 174 30.66 3.93 3.68
N SER A 175 29.87 4.14 4.73
CA SER A 175 30.00 5.31 5.62
C SER A 175 30.87 4.92 6.82
N ASP A 176 32.19 4.90 6.60
CA ASP A 176 33.22 4.54 7.58
C ASP A 176 32.94 5.10 8.99
N PRO A 177 33.14 4.30 10.06
CA PRO A 177 33.14 4.80 11.42
C PRO A 177 34.45 5.60 11.63
N VAL A 178 34.34 6.93 11.56
CA VAL A 178 35.30 7.84 12.19
C VAL A 178 34.62 8.48 13.39
#